data_AF-A0A7C5EGE2-F1
#
_entry.id   AF-A0A7C5EGE2-F1
#
_cell.length_a   1.000
_cell.length_b   1.000
_cell.length_c   1.000
_cell.angle_alpha   90.00
_cell.angle_beta   90.00
_cell.angle_gamma   90.00
#
_symmetry.space_group_name_H-M   'P 1'
#
loop_
_entity.id
_entity.type
_entity.pdbx_description
1 polymer ?
#
loop_
_entity_poly.entity_id
_entity_poly.type
_entity_poly.pdbx_seq_one_letter_code
_entity_poly.pdbx_strand_id
1 'polypeptide(L)'
;GHRNSLGAAWSQRIYVVMGFWVDRSVDFNKTWVRENLKSGFVQMVSRWKNHPAVLMWAFGNEVDVYAGRKENWFSLVQQAAQAAKLVDSNHPITTVNQDITRIGDPSIGSADDNVPSLDIWGANVYYGPSFGDLFQSYGTKSSKPLFLAEWGCDALDARYNVENEWWQARYLENLWDQIADNLSAENENRVCIGGTLFEWSDEWWKAGNWAVHDTLATWANPNYYDYVSGQNNMNEEWWGIMKFTSLESPVKVPREAYYALKEKWS
;
A
#
# COMPACT_ATOMS: atom_id res chain seq x y z
N GLY A 1 19.46 7.44 8.43
CA GLY A 1 18.94 8.42 7.44
C GLY A 1 18.78 7.75 6.08
N HIS A 2 17.92 8.29 5.21
CA HIS A 2 17.46 7.63 3.96
C HIS A 2 18.57 7.04 3.08
N ARG A 3 19.73 7.71 2.95
CA ARG A 3 20.87 7.19 2.15
C ARG A 3 21.39 5.84 2.66
N ASN A 4 21.46 5.67 3.97
CA ASN A 4 21.93 4.43 4.58
C ASN A 4 20.90 3.31 4.39
N SER A 5 19.61 3.63 4.52
CA SER A 5 18.52 2.67 4.29
C SER A 5 18.48 2.20 2.84
N LEU A 6 18.59 3.12 1.87
CA LEU A 6 18.65 2.78 0.45
C LEU A 6 19.92 1.98 0.10
N GLY A 7 21.07 2.33 0.68
CA GLY A 7 22.31 1.57 0.53
C GLY A 7 22.20 0.15 1.09
N ALA A 8 21.56 -0.01 2.26
CA ALA A 8 21.29 -1.31 2.86
C ALA A 8 20.35 -2.15 1.98
N ALA A 9 19.25 -1.56 1.50
CA ALA A 9 18.33 -2.23 0.57
C ALA A 9 19.06 -2.70 -0.70
N TRP A 10 19.84 -1.81 -1.33
CA TRP A 10 20.62 -2.17 -2.52
C TRP A 10 21.60 -3.31 -2.27
N SER A 11 22.29 -3.30 -1.12
CA SER A 11 23.24 -4.36 -0.77
C SER A 11 22.58 -5.75 -0.64
N GLN A 12 21.27 -5.77 -0.39
CA GLN A 12 20.45 -6.98 -0.31
C GLN A 12 19.63 -7.24 -1.59
N ARG A 13 19.86 -6.48 -2.67
CA ARG A 13 19.07 -6.53 -3.92
C ARG A 13 17.59 -6.25 -3.72
N ILE A 14 17.27 -5.42 -2.74
CA ILE A 14 15.92 -4.94 -2.47
C ILE A 14 15.75 -3.59 -3.15
N TYR A 15 14.68 -3.46 -3.95
CA TYR A 15 14.26 -2.20 -4.54
C TYR A 15 13.19 -1.52 -3.67
N VAL A 16 13.07 -0.20 -3.80
CA VAL A 16 12.27 0.65 -2.92
C VAL A 16 11.28 1.48 -3.72
N VAL A 17 10.01 1.38 -3.34
CA VAL A 17 8.95 2.33 -3.70
C VAL A 17 9.10 3.56 -2.82
N MET A 18 9.46 4.68 -3.40
CA MET A 18 9.74 5.91 -2.67
C MET A 18 8.46 6.75 -2.53
N GLY A 19 7.83 6.67 -1.36
CA GLY A 19 6.60 7.40 -1.05
C GLY A 19 6.83 8.86 -0.66
N PHE A 20 6.08 9.77 -1.28
CA PHE A 20 5.93 11.16 -0.86
C PHE A 20 4.61 11.33 -0.13
N TRP A 21 4.69 11.70 1.14
CA TRP A 21 3.50 11.93 1.96
C TRP A 21 2.75 13.20 1.51
N VAL A 22 1.44 13.06 1.34
CA VAL A 22 0.53 14.18 1.12
C VAL A 22 -0.43 14.21 2.31
N ASP A 23 -0.41 15.33 3.04
CA ASP A 23 -1.36 15.58 4.12
C ASP A 23 -2.79 15.61 3.57
N ARG A 24 -3.62 14.68 4.02
CA ARG A 24 -4.98 14.47 3.53
C ARG A 24 -5.94 15.61 3.96
N SER A 25 -5.53 16.47 4.89
CA SER A 25 -6.36 17.55 5.46
C SER A 25 -6.25 18.90 4.72
N VAL A 26 -5.27 19.06 3.83
CA VAL A 26 -5.01 20.33 3.13
C VAL A 26 -6.01 20.58 2.00
N ASP A 27 -6.04 21.83 1.52
CA ASP A 27 -6.95 22.26 0.45
C ASP A 27 -6.27 22.28 -0.92
N PHE A 28 -6.59 21.30 -1.77
CA PHE A 28 -6.03 21.21 -3.11
C PHE A 28 -6.59 22.23 -4.11
N ASN A 29 -7.57 23.05 -3.73
CA ASN A 29 -8.03 24.18 -4.53
C ASN A 29 -7.10 25.40 -4.40
N LYS A 30 -6.25 25.43 -3.36
CA LYS A 30 -5.30 26.53 -3.15
C LYS A 30 -4.04 26.30 -3.97
N THR A 31 -3.75 27.20 -4.92
CA THR A 31 -2.58 27.13 -5.79
C THR A 31 -1.28 26.93 -5.02
N TRP A 32 -1.08 27.66 -3.92
CA TRP A 32 0.15 27.53 -3.12
C TRP A 32 0.31 26.15 -2.47
N VAL A 33 -0.79 25.47 -2.08
CA VAL A 33 -0.75 24.11 -1.54
C VAL A 33 -0.27 23.15 -2.63
N ARG A 34 -0.86 23.24 -3.82
CA ARG A 34 -0.50 22.42 -4.98
C ARG A 34 0.96 22.61 -5.37
N GLU A 35 1.42 23.87 -5.45
CA GLU A 35 2.80 24.20 -5.81
C GLU A 35 3.79 23.69 -4.77
N ASN A 36 3.46 23.78 -3.48
CA ASN A 36 4.31 23.25 -2.41
C ASN A 36 4.42 21.72 -2.47
N LEU A 37 3.31 21.00 -2.65
CA LEU A 37 3.31 19.54 -2.75
C LEU A 37 4.07 19.06 -3.99
N LYS A 38 3.80 19.67 -5.15
CA LYS A 38 4.51 19.38 -6.41
C LYS A 38 6.01 19.64 -6.28
N SER A 39 6.40 20.79 -5.73
CA SER A 39 7.81 21.14 -5.54
C SER A 39 8.51 20.20 -4.56
N GLY A 40 7.85 19.82 -3.47
CA GLY A 40 8.37 18.85 -2.51
C GLY A 40 8.59 17.48 -3.15
N PHE A 41 7.63 17.01 -3.95
CA PHE A 41 7.76 15.75 -4.68
C PHE A 41 8.92 15.78 -5.68
N VAL A 42 9.01 16.83 -6.51
CA VAL A 42 10.12 17.01 -7.46
C VAL A 42 11.47 17.07 -6.76
N GLN A 43 11.56 17.71 -5.59
CA GLN A 43 12.80 17.74 -4.79
C GLN A 43 13.19 16.35 -4.29
N MET A 44 12.22 15.55 -3.81
CA MET A 44 12.46 14.16 -3.40
C MET A 44 12.98 13.33 -4.58
N VAL A 45 12.30 13.39 -5.73
CA VAL A 45 12.69 12.69 -6.96
C VAL A 45 14.10 13.11 -7.39
N SER A 46 14.34 14.42 -7.55
CA SER A 46 15.63 14.96 -7.99
C SER A 46 16.79 14.53 -7.09
N ARG A 47 16.53 14.40 -5.79
CA ARG A 47 17.54 13.99 -4.81
C ARG A 47 17.91 12.51 -4.92
N TRP A 48 16.96 11.64 -5.25
CA TRP A 48 17.13 10.19 -5.11
C TRP A 48 17.11 9.41 -6.43
N LYS A 49 16.74 10.02 -7.56
CA LYS A 49 16.61 9.36 -8.87
C LYS A 49 17.82 8.58 -9.38
N ASN A 50 19.02 8.89 -8.91
CA ASN A 50 20.23 8.19 -9.34
C ASN A 50 20.63 7.05 -8.38
N HIS A 51 19.85 6.79 -7.33
CA HIS A 51 20.14 5.71 -6.39
C HIS A 51 19.63 4.38 -6.96
N PRO A 52 20.47 3.34 -7.09
CA PRO A 52 20.12 2.10 -7.80
C PRO A 52 19.01 1.27 -7.14
N ALA A 53 18.76 1.48 -5.83
CA ALA A 53 17.65 0.85 -5.13
C ALA A 53 16.27 1.43 -5.46
N VAL A 54 16.16 2.58 -6.13
CA VAL A 54 14.86 3.19 -6.39
C VAL A 54 14.15 2.38 -7.48
N LEU A 55 12.93 1.92 -7.19
CA LEU A 55 12.06 1.23 -8.16
C LEU A 55 11.15 2.22 -8.88
N MET A 56 10.39 2.97 -8.09
CA MET A 56 9.33 3.85 -8.55
C MET A 56 8.99 4.90 -7.48
N TRP A 57 8.22 5.91 -7.86
CA TRP A 57 7.78 7.00 -7.00
C TRP A 57 6.29 6.89 -6.68
N ALA A 58 5.90 7.00 -5.41
CA ALA A 58 4.50 7.05 -5.01
C ALA A 58 4.15 8.47 -4.52
N PHE A 59 3.18 9.13 -5.16
CA PHE A 59 2.71 10.45 -4.76
C PHE A 59 1.39 10.35 -3.97
N GLY A 60 1.49 10.40 -2.65
CA GLY A 60 0.33 10.25 -1.75
C GLY A 60 -0.05 8.80 -1.47
N ASN A 61 -0.76 8.61 -0.34
CA ASN A 61 -1.34 7.35 0.11
C ASN A 61 -2.76 7.61 0.63
N GLU A 62 -3.76 6.99 0.01
CA GLU A 62 -5.20 7.07 0.34
C GLU A 62 -5.73 8.51 0.46
N VAL A 63 -5.24 9.42 -0.37
CA VAL A 63 -5.71 10.80 -0.39
C VAL A 63 -7.12 10.88 -1.00
N ASP A 64 -7.51 9.86 -1.77
CA ASP A 64 -8.74 9.78 -2.54
C ASP A 64 -10.01 9.61 -1.67
N VAL A 65 -9.89 9.26 -0.39
CA VAL A 65 -11.04 8.88 0.46
C VAL A 65 -11.49 9.92 1.46
N TYR A 66 -10.67 10.91 1.79
CA TYR A 66 -11.02 11.94 2.78
C TYR A 66 -12.00 12.96 2.18
N ALA A 67 -13.25 12.89 2.65
CA ALA A 67 -14.38 13.67 2.17
C ALA A 67 -14.26 15.16 2.55
N GLY A 68 -14.39 16.02 1.55
CA GLY A 68 -14.46 17.48 1.70
C GLY A 68 -13.59 18.26 0.71
N ARG A 69 -12.50 17.66 0.20
CA ARG A 69 -11.55 18.31 -0.73
C ARG A 69 -10.92 17.34 -1.74
N LYS A 70 -11.71 16.36 -2.20
CA LYS A 70 -11.37 15.40 -3.27
C LYS A 70 -11.27 16.07 -4.64
N GLU A 71 -11.99 17.17 -4.80
CA GLU A 71 -11.91 18.02 -6.00
C GLU A 71 -10.45 18.34 -6.27
N ASN A 72 -10.00 18.03 -7.48
CA ASN A 72 -8.64 18.31 -7.94
C ASN A 72 -7.51 17.45 -7.33
N TRP A 73 -7.79 16.35 -6.63
CA TRP A 73 -6.74 15.39 -6.23
C TRP A 73 -6.07 14.79 -7.47
N PHE A 74 -6.81 14.14 -8.36
CA PHE A 74 -6.21 13.49 -9.52
C PHE A 74 -5.62 14.49 -10.53
N SER A 75 -6.15 15.72 -10.62
CA SER A 75 -5.49 16.78 -11.38
C SER A 75 -4.16 17.22 -10.73
N LEU A 76 -4.03 17.11 -9.40
CA LEU A 76 -2.76 17.33 -8.69
C LEU A 76 -1.80 16.17 -8.94
N VAL A 77 -2.28 14.92 -8.89
CA VAL A 77 -1.50 13.74 -9.25
C VAL A 77 -0.92 13.90 -10.66
N GLN A 78 -1.74 14.31 -11.63
CA GLN A 78 -1.29 14.58 -13.00
C GLN A 78 -0.19 15.64 -13.04
N GLN A 79 -0.40 16.79 -12.39
CA GLN A 79 0.59 17.88 -12.36
C GLN A 79 1.90 17.48 -11.67
N ALA A 80 1.81 16.73 -10.58
CA ALA A 80 2.97 16.23 -9.83
C ALA A 80 3.76 15.19 -10.65
N ALA A 81 3.07 14.22 -11.25
CA ALA A 81 3.69 13.21 -12.10
C ALA A 81 4.34 13.85 -13.34
N GLN A 82 3.65 14.78 -14.00
CA GLN A 82 4.21 15.51 -15.15
C GLN A 82 5.49 16.26 -14.77
N ALA A 83 5.49 16.98 -13.64
CA ALA A 83 6.66 17.74 -13.19
C ALA A 83 7.82 16.83 -12.76
N ALA A 84 7.54 15.71 -12.09
CA ALA A 84 8.54 14.73 -11.72
C ALA A 84 9.19 14.07 -12.94
N LYS A 85 8.40 13.77 -13.99
CA LYS A 85 8.93 13.19 -15.24
C LYS A 85 9.91 14.10 -15.99
N LEU A 86 9.83 15.41 -15.80
CA LEU A 86 10.82 16.34 -16.36
C LEU A 86 12.20 16.21 -15.70
N VAL A 87 12.26 15.72 -14.46
CA VAL A 87 13.51 15.52 -13.74
C VAL A 87 13.96 14.06 -13.71
N ASP A 88 13.04 13.11 -13.84
CA ASP A 88 13.32 11.67 -13.88
C ASP A 88 12.33 10.95 -14.81
N SER A 89 12.82 10.56 -15.99
CA SER A 89 12.06 9.80 -16.97
C SER A 89 12.26 8.27 -16.87
N ASN A 90 13.09 7.80 -15.92
CA ASN A 90 13.53 6.41 -15.87
C ASN A 90 12.71 5.56 -14.91
N HIS A 91 12.12 6.17 -13.88
CA HIS A 91 11.34 5.46 -12.87
C HIS A 91 9.84 5.74 -13.02
N PRO A 92 8.98 4.71 -12.94
CA PRO A 92 7.53 4.90 -12.97
C PRO A 92 7.01 5.75 -11.80
N ILE A 93 5.84 6.34 -11.99
CA ILE A 93 5.11 7.08 -10.96
C ILE A 93 3.75 6.43 -10.70
N THR A 94 3.44 6.25 -9.42
CA THR A 94 2.14 5.77 -8.93
C THR A 94 1.52 6.73 -7.92
N THR A 95 0.23 6.57 -7.66
CA THR A 95 -0.50 7.11 -6.51
C THR A 95 -1.23 5.94 -5.87
N VAL A 96 -1.20 5.86 -4.54
CA VAL A 96 -1.85 4.77 -3.82
C VAL A 96 -3.22 5.22 -3.36
N ASN A 97 -4.26 4.52 -3.82
CA ASN A 97 -5.65 4.75 -3.46
C ASN A 97 -6.06 3.81 -2.31
N GLN A 98 -7.09 4.17 -1.54
CA GLN A 98 -7.62 3.27 -0.51
C GLN A 98 -8.18 1.97 -1.11
N ASP A 99 -8.59 1.99 -2.38
CA ASP A 99 -9.20 0.86 -3.07
C ASP A 99 -9.25 1.12 -4.59
N ILE A 100 -9.61 0.11 -5.40
CA ILE A 100 -9.80 0.26 -6.86
C ILE A 100 -11.11 0.95 -7.27
N THR A 101 -12.05 1.13 -6.35
CA THR A 101 -13.40 1.69 -6.62
C THR A 101 -13.36 3.05 -7.29
N ARG A 102 -12.36 3.88 -6.97
CA ARG A 102 -12.17 5.23 -7.52
C ARG A 102 -11.27 5.29 -8.75
N ILE A 103 -10.74 4.17 -9.22
CA ILE A 103 -9.93 4.13 -10.44
C ILE A 103 -10.84 4.06 -11.66
N GLY A 104 -10.51 4.82 -12.71
CA GLY A 104 -11.23 4.78 -13.98
C GLY A 104 -12.50 5.62 -14.01
N ASP A 105 -12.74 6.46 -13.00
CA ASP A 105 -13.92 7.33 -12.93
C ASP A 105 -13.60 8.74 -13.50
N PRO A 106 -14.09 9.08 -14.71
CA PRO A 106 -13.85 10.39 -15.30
C PRO A 106 -14.54 11.54 -14.55
N SER A 107 -15.60 11.27 -13.78
CA SER A 107 -16.34 12.31 -13.05
C SER A 107 -15.52 12.94 -11.93
N ILE A 108 -14.52 12.22 -11.43
CA ILE A 108 -13.56 12.69 -10.42
C ILE A 108 -12.16 12.92 -11.01
N GLY A 109 -11.99 12.78 -12.33
CA GLY A 109 -10.71 12.99 -13.02
C GLY A 109 -9.71 11.85 -12.84
N SER A 110 -10.19 10.63 -12.57
CA SER A 110 -9.36 9.44 -12.32
C SER A 110 -9.34 8.44 -13.48
N ALA A 111 -9.87 8.82 -14.65
CA ALA A 111 -9.69 8.04 -15.86
C ALA A 111 -8.27 8.22 -16.41
N ASP A 112 -7.76 7.23 -17.15
CA ASP A 112 -6.38 7.24 -17.66
C ASP A 112 -6.05 8.52 -18.45
N ASP A 113 -7.00 9.01 -19.25
CA ASP A 113 -6.89 10.26 -20.04
C ASP A 113 -6.79 11.53 -19.20
N ASN A 114 -7.26 11.51 -17.95
CA ASN A 114 -7.14 12.64 -17.04
C ASN A 114 -5.78 12.71 -16.36
N VAL A 115 -5.09 11.57 -16.26
CA VAL A 115 -3.80 11.43 -15.59
C VAL A 115 -2.73 10.79 -16.49
N PRO A 116 -2.51 11.26 -17.73
CA PRO A 116 -1.63 10.59 -18.70
C PRO A 116 -0.15 10.48 -18.26
N SER A 117 0.28 11.29 -17.29
CA SER A 117 1.65 11.21 -16.75
C SER A 117 1.81 10.21 -15.60
N LEU A 118 0.71 9.68 -15.04
CA LEU A 118 0.75 8.59 -14.07
C LEU A 118 0.95 7.25 -14.79
N ASP A 119 1.92 6.45 -14.36
CA ASP A 119 2.27 5.19 -15.02
C ASP A 119 1.48 4.00 -14.51
N ILE A 120 1.27 3.94 -13.19
CA ILE A 120 0.75 2.78 -12.48
C ILE A 120 -0.32 3.23 -11.49
N TRP A 121 -1.42 2.50 -11.39
CA TRP A 121 -2.37 2.70 -10.30
C TRP A 121 -1.97 1.86 -9.09
N GLY A 122 -1.89 2.49 -7.91
CA GLY A 122 -1.69 1.80 -6.64
C GLY A 122 -3.01 1.67 -5.88
N ALA A 123 -3.21 0.56 -5.18
CA ALA A 123 -4.33 0.36 -4.28
C ALA A 123 -3.92 -0.40 -3.00
N ASN A 124 -4.49 0.01 -1.88
CA ASN A 124 -4.50 -0.76 -0.63
C ASN A 124 -5.72 -1.68 -0.66
N VAL A 125 -5.54 -2.99 -0.46
CA VAL A 125 -6.61 -3.96 -0.71
C VAL A 125 -6.72 -4.96 0.44
N TYR A 126 -7.81 -4.82 1.19
CA TYR A 126 -8.12 -5.65 2.36
C TYR A 126 -9.44 -6.41 2.15
N TYR A 127 -9.53 -7.22 1.10
CA TYR A 127 -10.79 -7.88 0.69
C TYR A 127 -11.11 -9.16 1.48
N GLY A 128 -10.25 -9.58 2.40
CA GLY A 128 -10.41 -10.80 3.19
C GLY A 128 -9.55 -11.94 2.65
N PRO A 129 -10.01 -13.19 2.70
CA PRO A 129 -9.19 -14.35 2.33
C PRO A 129 -8.92 -14.44 0.84
N SER A 130 -9.62 -13.65 0.01
CA SER A 130 -9.56 -13.70 -1.44
C SER A 130 -9.75 -12.31 -2.03
N PHE A 131 -9.10 -12.02 -3.15
CA PHE A 131 -9.35 -10.80 -3.91
C PHE A 131 -10.64 -10.86 -4.74
N GLY A 132 -11.26 -12.04 -4.83
CA GLY A 132 -12.50 -12.21 -5.60
C GLY A 132 -12.29 -11.89 -7.07
N ASP A 133 -13.07 -10.96 -7.61
CA ASP A 133 -12.99 -10.51 -9.01
C ASP A 133 -12.10 -9.27 -9.21
N LEU A 134 -11.33 -8.84 -8.20
CA LEU A 134 -10.54 -7.60 -8.22
C LEU A 134 -9.75 -7.38 -9.51
N PHE A 135 -8.97 -8.37 -9.96
CA PHE A 135 -8.12 -8.22 -11.15
C PHE A 135 -8.95 -8.08 -12.44
N GLN A 136 -10.07 -8.82 -12.54
CA GLN A 136 -10.99 -8.70 -13.66
C GLN A 136 -11.70 -7.33 -13.64
N SER A 137 -12.20 -6.93 -12.48
CA SER A 137 -12.87 -5.64 -12.25
C SER A 137 -11.94 -4.48 -12.59
N TYR A 138 -10.68 -4.53 -12.13
CA TYR A 138 -9.66 -3.54 -12.46
C TYR A 138 -9.40 -3.45 -13.97
N GLY A 139 -9.34 -4.58 -14.68
CA GLY A 139 -9.15 -4.60 -16.13
C GLY A 139 -10.25 -3.89 -16.92
N THR A 140 -11.43 -3.65 -16.33
CA THR A 140 -12.50 -2.83 -16.94
C THR A 140 -12.36 -1.33 -16.69
N LYS A 141 -11.50 -0.93 -15.75
CA LYS A 141 -11.37 0.45 -15.24
C LYS A 141 -10.19 1.21 -15.85
N SER A 142 -9.08 0.52 -16.09
CA SER A 142 -7.84 1.14 -16.55
C SER A 142 -7.03 0.20 -17.43
N SER A 143 -6.30 0.79 -18.37
CA SER A 143 -5.29 0.12 -19.20
C SER A 143 -3.90 0.11 -18.55
N LYS A 144 -3.70 0.88 -17.47
CA LYS A 144 -2.42 0.97 -16.77
C LYS A 144 -2.24 -0.24 -15.85
N PRO A 145 -1.00 -0.63 -15.51
CA PRO A 145 -0.78 -1.70 -14.56
C PRO A 145 -1.25 -1.35 -13.14
N LEU A 146 -1.64 -2.36 -12.39
CA LEU A 146 -2.06 -2.30 -10.99
C LEU A 146 -0.92 -2.74 -10.07
N PHE A 147 -0.62 -1.92 -9.07
CA PHE A 147 0.24 -2.24 -7.94
C PHE A 147 -0.59 -2.38 -6.66
N LEU A 148 -0.49 -3.52 -5.98
CA LEU A 148 -1.11 -3.70 -4.67
C LEU A 148 -0.17 -3.14 -3.60
N ALA A 149 -0.33 -1.87 -3.27
CA ALA A 149 0.55 -1.17 -2.34
C ALA A 149 0.42 -1.69 -0.91
N GLU A 150 -0.75 -2.18 -0.53
CA GLU A 150 -0.96 -2.91 0.69
C GLU A 150 -1.92 -4.06 0.43
N TRP A 151 -1.63 -5.21 1.01
CA TRP A 151 -2.52 -6.36 1.07
C TRP A 151 -2.12 -7.21 2.27
N GLY A 152 -3.09 -7.90 2.86
CA GLY A 152 -2.83 -8.86 3.92
C GLY A 152 -4.00 -9.04 4.88
N CYS A 153 -3.69 -9.51 6.08
CA CYS A 153 -4.58 -9.58 7.24
C CYS A 153 -3.76 -9.54 8.55
N ASP A 154 -4.42 -9.13 9.63
CA ASP A 154 -3.85 -9.21 10.96
C ASP A 154 -3.90 -10.63 11.55
N ALA A 155 -3.07 -10.85 12.56
CA ALA A 155 -2.88 -12.13 13.22
C ALA A 155 -3.79 -12.33 14.43
N LEU A 156 -4.71 -11.43 14.76
CA LEU A 156 -5.57 -11.58 15.94
C LEU A 156 -6.96 -12.09 15.54
N ASP A 157 -7.50 -13.05 16.28
CA ASP A 157 -8.91 -13.42 16.19
C ASP A 157 -9.72 -12.53 17.15
N ALA A 158 -10.41 -11.52 16.61
CA ALA A 158 -11.13 -10.53 17.41
C ALA A 158 -12.28 -11.12 18.25
N ARG A 159 -12.78 -12.32 17.90
CA ARG A 159 -13.85 -13.00 18.66
C ARG A 159 -13.39 -13.48 20.02
N TYR A 160 -12.10 -13.83 20.11
CA TYR A 160 -11.52 -14.45 21.29
C TYR A 160 -10.35 -13.64 21.87
N ASN A 161 -9.87 -12.60 21.16
CA ASN A 161 -8.67 -11.82 21.47
C ASN A 161 -7.44 -12.72 21.64
N VAL A 162 -7.26 -13.65 20.71
CA VAL A 162 -6.12 -14.58 20.69
C VAL A 162 -5.41 -14.51 19.36
N GLU A 163 -4.08 -14.57 19.41
CA GLU A 163 -3.27 -14.65 18.21
C GLU A 163 -3.55 -15.96 17.46
N ASN A 164 -3.70 -15.85 16.14
CA ASN A 164 -4.06 -16.91 15.22
C ASN A 164 -3.17 -16.86 13.98
N GLU A 165 -1.88 -17.16 14.17
CA GLU A 165 -0.87 -17.14 13.10
C GLU A 165 -1.22 -18.06 11.92
N TRP A 166 -1.91 -19.17 12.19
CA TRP A 166 -2.33 -20.12 11.17
C TRP A 166 -3.28 -19.49 10.17
N TRP A 167 -4.31 -18.75 10.63
CA TRP A 167 -5.23 -18.07 9.74
C TRP A 167 -4.56 -16.94 8.97
N GLN A 168 -3.64 -16.19 9.61
CA GLN A 168 -2.84 -15.18 8.93
C GLN A 168 -2.05 -15.82 7.78
N ALA A 169 -1.33 -16.92 8.05
CA ALA A 169 -0.57 -17.64 7.04
C ALA A 169 -1.46 -18.08 5.87
N ARG A 170 -2.62 -18.68 6.15
CA ARG A 170 -3.56 -19.15 5.11
C ARG A 170 -4.08 -18.03 4.22
N TYR A 171 -4.44 -16.89 4.79
CA TYR A 171 -4.86 -15.72 4.01
C TYR A 171 -3.73 -15.27 3.10
N LEU A 172 -2.54 -15.05 3.65
CA LEU A 172 -1.42 -14.51 2.91
C LEU A 172 -0.93 -15.44 1.80
N GLU A 173 -0.94 -16.77 2.02
CA GLU A 173 -0.68 -17.75 0.97
C GLU A 173 -1.67 -17.62 -0.19
N ASN A 174 -2.97 -17.60 0.13
CA ASN A 174 -4.02 -17.57 -0.90
C ASN A 174 -4.06 -16.23 -1.65
N LEU A 175 -3.83 -15.12 -0.96
CA LEU A 175 -3.72 -13.80 -1.57
C LEU A 175 -2.48 -13.74 -2.48
N TRP A 176 -1.33 -14.26 -2.03
CA TRP A 176 -0.14 -14.30 -2.87
C TRP A 176 -0.34 -15.17 -4.12
N ASP A 177 -0.95 -16.35 -4.01
CA ASP A 177 -1.23 -17.22 -5.15
C ASP A 177 -2.09 -16.48 -6.20
N GLN A 178 -3.09 -15.72 -5.76
CA GLN A 178 -3.90 -14.89 -6.67
C GLN A 178 -3.11 -13.72 -7.28
N ILE A 179 -2.19 -13.10 -6.55
CA ILE A 179 -1.28 -12.08 -7.12
C ILE A 179 -0.40 -12.72 -8.19
N ALA A 180 0.24 -13.85 -7.88
CA ALA A 180 1.11 -14.59 -8.80
C ALA A 180 0.38 -14.98 -10.09
N ASP A 181 -0.86 -15.47 -9.98
CA ASP A 181 -1.73 -15.80 -11.12
C ASP A 181 -2.16 -14.59 -11.94
N ASN A 182 -1.94 -13.37 -11.45
CA ASN A 182 -2.29 -12.11 -12.11
C ASN A 182 -1.08 -11.21 -12.42
N LEU A 183 0.15 -11.72 -12.29
CA LEU A 183 1.36 -10.98 -12.64
C LEU A 183 1.49 -10.76 -14.15
N SER A 184 1.56 -9.50 -14.54
CA SER A 184 1.87 -9.01 -15.89
C SER A 184 3.25 -9.47 -16.39
N ALA A 185 4.19 -9.72 -15.48
CA ALA A 185 5.49 -10.29 -15.79
C ALA A 185 5.41 -11.70 -16.40
N GLU A 186 4.36 -12.46 -16.06
CA GLU A 186 4.12 -13.82 -16.56
C GLU A 186 3.21 -13.84 -17.80
N ASN A 187 2.35 -12.84 -17.96
CA ASN A 187 1.49 -12.66 -19.13
C ASN A 187 1.06 -11.19 -19.25
N GLU A 188 1.40 -10.54 -20.36
CA GLU A 188 1.12 -9.12 -20.61
C GLU A 188 -0.37 -8.73 -20.58
N ASN A 189 -1.29 -9.70 -20.70
CA ASN A 189 -2.73 -9.46 -20.58
C ASN A 189 -3.22 -9.40 -19.13
N ARG A 190 -2.35 -9.69 -18.15
CA ARG A 190 -2.66 -9.60 -16.73
C ARG A 190 -2.30 -8.21 -16.21
N VAL A 191 -3.06 -7.75 -15.23
CA VAL A 191 -3.03 -6.34 -14.82
C VAL A 191 -2.04 -6.04 -13.69
N CYS A 192 -1.65 -7.04 -12.88
CA CYS A 192 -0.90 -6.80 -11.65
C CYS A 192 0.61 -6.76 -11.91
N ILE A 193 1.33 -5.83 -11.30
CA ILE A 193 2.81 -5.81 -11.32
C ILE A 193 3.42 -6.35 -10.01
N GLY A 194 2.58 -6.87 -9.12
CA GLY A 194 2.95 -7.34 -7.79
C GLY A 194 2.40 -6.43 -6.69
N GLY A 195 2.94 -6.58 -5.48
CA GLY A 195 2.48 -5.83 -4.33
C GLY A 195 3.42 -5.87 -3.14
N THR A 196 3.13 -5.02 -2.16
CA THR A 196 3.82 -4.97 -0.87
C THR A 196 2.89 -5.44 0.23
N LEU A 197 3.35 -6.44 0.98
CA LEU A 197 2.63 -7.00 2.12
C LEU A 197 2.51 -5.95 3.24
N PHE A 198 1.31 -5.84 3.81
CA PHE A 198 1.07 -5.11 5.04
C PHE A 198 0.89 -6.11 6.20
N GLU A 199 1.86 -6.24 7.12
CA GLU A 199 3.15 -5.54 7.11
C GLU A 199 4.32 -6.37 7.68
N TRP A 200 5.54 -5.82 7.63
CA TRP A 200 6.73 -6.56 8.05
C TRP A 200 6.80 -6.76 9.57
N SER A 201 6.38 -5.81 10.38
CA SER A 201 6.46 -5.91 11.84
C SER A 201 5.25 -5.26 12.48
N ASP A 202 4.81 -5.80 13.61
CA ASP A 202 3.75 -5.18 14.40
C ASP A 202 4.06 -3.72 14.78
N GLU A 203 3.01 -2.92 14.88
CA GLU A 203 3.10 -1.50 15.23
C GLU A 203 2.30 -1.21 16.51
N TRP A 204 2.90 -1.49 17.68
CA TRP A 204 2.29 -1.43 19.03
C TRP A 204 1.86 -0.02 19.50
N TRP A 205 1.80 0.95 18.60
CA TRP A 205 1.36 2.31 18.90
C TRP A 205 0.07 2.69 18.18
N LYS A 206 -0.41 1.87 17.23
CA LYS A 206 -1.55 2.22 16.38
C LYS A 206 -2.88 2.25 17.13
N ALA A 207 -3.00 1.55 18.26
CA ALA A 207 -4.17 1.65 19.15
C ALA A 207 -4.03 2.78 20.19
N GLY A 208 -2.89 3.47 20.24
CA GLY A 208 -2.67 4.67 21.06
C GLY A 208 -1.89 4.45 22.34
N ASN A 209 -1.49 3.22 22.68
CA ASN A 209 -0.67 2.92 23.86
C ASN A 209 0.57 2.09 23.53
N TRP A 210 1.70 2.78 23.32
CA TRP A 210 3.01 2.17 23.04
C TRP A 210 3.55 1.21 24.12
N ALA A 211 2.93 1.17 25.30
CA ALA A 211 3.37 0.38 26.44
C ALA A 211 2.68 -0.98 26.58
N VAL A 212 1.74 -1.32 25.69
CA VAL A 212 1.15 -2.67 25.59
C VAL A 212 0.97 -3.05 24.12
N HIS A 213 0.75 -4.35 23.87
CA HIS A 213 0.24 -4.81 22.57
C HIS A 213 -1.28 -4.85 22.67
N ASP A 214 -1.96 -3.82 22.17
CA ASP A 214 -3.39 -3.66 22.30
C ASP A 214 -4.16 -4.58 21.35
N THR A 215 -5.25 -5.16 21.84
CA THR A 215 -6.19 -5.96 21.04
C THR A 215 -7.37 -5.14 20.54
N LEU A 216 -7.24 -3.81 20.47
CA LEU A 216 -8.33 -2.94 20.04
C LEU A 216 -8.52 -3.04 18.52
N ALA A 217 -9.73 -3.44 18.10
CA ALA A 217 -10.14 -3.37 16.71
C ALA A 217 -10.79 -2.00 16.42
N THR A 218 -10.24 -1.24 15.49
CA THR A 218 -10.65 0.16 15.24
C THR A 218 -11.71 0.29 14.15
N TRP A 219 -11.82 -0.70 13.27
CA TRP A 219 -12.85 -0.79 12.23
C TRP A 219 -13.23 -2.25 11.94
N ALA A 220 -14.28 -2.45 11.16
CA ALA A 220 -14.84 -3.74 10.84
C ALA A 220 -14.62 -4.09 9.36
N ASN A 221 -14.25 -5.34 9.10
CA ASN A 221 -14.19 -5.90 7.77
C ASN A 221 -15.05 -7.18 7.70
N PRO A 222 -16.22 -7.13 7.04
CA PRO A 222 -17.14 -8.27 7.01
C PRO A 222 -16.63 -9.47 6.20
N ASN A 223 -15.56 -9.31 5.41
CA ASN A 223 -14.98 -10.39 4.63
C ASN A 223 -13.99 -11.26 5.43
N TYR A 224 -13.66 -10.86 6.66
CA TYR A 224 -12.70 -11.57 7.49
C TYR A 224 -13.40 -12.67 8.32
N TYR A 225 -12.69 -13.77 8.55
CA TYR A 225 -13.25 -14.99 9.15
C TYR A 225 -13.75 -14.82 10.58
N ASP A 226 -13.24 -13.81 11.27
CA ASP A 226 -13.51 -13.49 12.67
C ASP A 226 -14.54 -12.37 12.83
N TYR A 227 -15.11 -11.87 11.72
CA TYR A 227 -16.13 -10.84 11.78
C TYR A 227 -17.39 -11.32 12.52
N VAL A 228 -17.89 -10.47 13.42
CA VAL A 228 -19.17 -10.62 14.10
C VAL A 228 -20.01 -9.38 13.83
N SER A 229 -21.26 -9.58 13.40
CA SER A 229 -22.17 -8.48 13.08
C SER A 229 -22.27 -7.45 14.21
N GLY A 230 -21.94 -6.19 13.89
CA GLY A 230 -21.96 -5.08 14.84
C GLY A 230 -20.69 -4.92 15.68
N GLN A 231 -19.63 -5.68 15.38
CA GLN A 231 -18.33 -5.59 16.06
C GLN A 231 -17.22 -5.26 15.06
N ASN A 232 -16.16 -4.63 15.56
CA ASN A 232 -14.92 -4.42 14.82
C ASN A 232 -14.02 -5.66 14.94
N ASN A 233 -13.20 -5.89 13.91
CA ASN A 233 -12.31 -7.06 13.84
C ASN A 233 -10.97 -6.77 13.14
N MET A 234 -10.62 -5.50 12.93
CA MET A 234 -9.35 -5.12 12.31
C MET A 234 -8.39 -4.61 13.37
N ASN A 235 -7.45 -5.46 13.77
CA ASN A 235 -6.53 -5.22 14.88
C ASN A 235 -5.21 -4.60 14.39
N GLU A 236 -5.20 -3.27 14.32
CA GLU A 236 -4.10 -2.46 13.75
C GLU A 236 -2.69 -2.75 14.28
N GLU A 237 -2.55 -3.29 15.49
CA GLU A 237 -1.22 -3.61 16.05
C GLU A 237 -0.72 -5.02 15.69
N TRP A 238 -1.51 -5.84 14.99
CA TRP A 238 -1.27 -7.28 14.82
C TRP A 238 -1.01 -7.71 13.37
N TRP A 239 -0.74 -6.77 12.46
CA TRP A 239 -0.53 -7.02 11.03
C TRP A 239 0.83 -7.60 10.65
N GLY A 240 1.81 -7.57 11.55
CA GLY A 240 3.16 -8.00 11.22
C GLY A 240 3.22 -9.47 10.81
N ILE A 241 4.10 -9.84 9.87
CA ILE A 241 4.59 -11.22 9.78
C ILE A 241 5.79 -11.49 10.70
N MET A 242 6.35 -10.43 11.28
CA MET A 242 7.30 -10.48 12.38
C MET A 242 6.65 -9.85 13.62
N LYS A 243 6.66 -10.56 14.74
CA LYS A 243 6.19 -10.07 16.03
C LYS A 243 7.34 -9.76 16.97
N PHE A 244 7.06 -9.01 18.03
CA PHE A 244 8.01 -8.76 19.09
C PHE A 244 7.75 -9.69 20.29
N THR A 245 8.83 -10.19 20.91
CA THR A 245 8.72 -11.05 22.10
C THR A 245 8.19 -10.34 23.34
N SER A 246 8.58 -9.07 23.55
CA SER A 246 8.15 -8.23 24.66
C SER A 246 8.58 -6.77 24.42
N LEU A 247 8.03 -5.84 25.21
CA LEU A 247 8.45 -4.42 25.18
C LEU A 247 9.77 -4.14 25.86
N GLU A 248 10.06 -4.86 26.96
CA GLU A 248 11.27 -4.62 27.75
C GLU A 248 12.54 -5.09 27.04
N SER A 249 12.42 -6.12 26.20
CA SER A 249 13.52 -6.67 25.41
C SER A 249 12.98 -7.16 24.06
N PRO A 250 12.66 -6.24 23.13
CA PRO A 250 12.00 -6.57 21.87
C PRO A 250 12.96 -7.34 20.95
N VAL A 251 12.73 -8.65 20.83
CA VAL A 251 13.32 -9.48 19.79
C VAL A 251 12.27 -9.71 18.73
N LYS A 252 12.61 -9.44 17.46
CA LYS A 252 11.74 -9.78 16.34
C LYS A 252 11.78 -11.28 16.09
N VAL A 253 10.62 -11.92 16.11
CA VAL A 253 10.47 -13.34 15.79
C VAL A 253 9.44 -13.50 14.66
N PRO A 254 9.71 -14.36 13.68
CA PRO A 254 8.77 -14.60 12.57
C PRO A 254 7.51 -15.33 13.07
N ARG A 255 6.36 -14.97 12.51
CA ARG A 255 5.11 -15.74 12.59
C ARG A 255 5.09 -16.86 11.54
N GLU A 256 4.12 -17.77 11.63
CA GLU A 256 3.88 -18.80 10.60
C GLU A 256 3.79 -18.21 9.18
N ALA A 257 3.13 -17.06 9.03
CA ALA A 257 3.00 -16.32 7.78
C ALA A 257 4.35 -15.98 7.11
N TYR A 258 5.39 -15.66 7.89
CA TYR A 258 6.72 -15.38 7.35
C TYR A 258 7.28 -16.61 6.62
N TYR A 259 7.13 -17.80 7.22
CA TYR A 259 7.65 -19.03 6.62
C TYR A 259 6.84 -19.42 5.38
N ALA A 260 5.52 -19.26 5.43
CA ALA A 260 4.64 -19.54 4.30
C ALA A 260 4.99 -18.67 3.08
N LEU A 261 5.14 -17.36 3.26
CA LEU A 261 5.53 -16.46 2.16
C LEU A 261 6.98 -16.68 1.70
N LYS A 262 7.89 -17.03 2.62
CA LYS A 262 9.28 -17.35 2.26
C LYS A 262 9.36 -18.54 1.30
N GLU A 263 8.54 -19.57 1.49
CA GLU A 263 8.47 -20.72 0.57
C GLU A 263 7.92 -20.32 -0.80
N LYS A 264 6.98 -19.38 -0.86
CA LYS A 264 6.39 -18.88 -2.10
C LYS A 264 7.32 -17.94 -2.89
N TRP A 265 8.27 -17.27 -2.23
CA TRP A 265 9.17 -16.29 -2.84
C TRP A 265 10.58 -16.81 -3.14
N SER A 266 10.88 -18.06 -2.75
CA SER A 266 12.17 -18.72 -3.01
C SER A 266 12.20 -19.43 -4.35
#